data_AF-A0AAD6UMV8-F1
#
_entry.id   AF-A0AAD6UMV8-F1
#
_cell.length_a   1.000
_cell.length_b   1.000
_cell.length_c   1.000
_cell.angle_alpha   90.00
_cell.angle_beta   90.00
_cell.angle_gamma   90.00
#
_symmetry.space_group_name_H-M   'P 1'
#
loop_
_entity.id
_entity.type
_entity.pdbx_description
1 polymer ?
#
loop_
_entity_poly.entity_id
_entity_poly.type
_entity_poly.pdbx_seq_one_letter_code
_entity_poly.pdbx_strand_id
1 'polypeptide(L)'
;PNTFLGVPWPVFTPVDRPLAPSDVNPESVRAFFDRPALRTFKTEREIDMIMKNTVRRFHPDRFNEKRLVISSIRDATERAAVLQAADIVIKTMNAVRTS
;
A
#
# COMPACT_ATOMS: atom_id res chain seq x y z
N PRO A 1 10.20 -2.26 -17.17
CA PRO A 1 9.60 -3.36 -16.37
C PRO A 1 9.36 -2.84 -14.95
N ASN A 2 8.14 -2.91 -14.44
CA ASN A 2 7.91 -2.56 -13.02
C ASN A 2 8.37 -3.74 -12.15
N THR A 3 8.82 -3.40 -10.96
CA THR A 3 9.21 -4.34 -9.90
C THR A 3 8.45 -3.99 -8.62
N PHE A 4 8.60 -4.80 -7.57
CA PHE A 4 7.99 -4.53 -6.26
C PHE A 4 8.29 -3.11 -5.74
N LEU A 5 9.51 -2.64 -5.93
CA LEU A 5 9.99 -1.31 -5.52
C LEU A 5 9.32 -0.15 -6.27
N GLY A 6 8.85 -0.40 -7.49
CA GLY A 6 8.16 0.62 -8.30
C GLY A 6 6.74 0.92 -7.83
N VAL A 7 6.22 0.15 -6.87
CA VAL A 7 4.89 0.34 -6.30
C VAL A 7 5.00 1.26 -5.07
N PRO A 8 4.25 2.39 -5.03
CA PRO A 8 4.34 3.34 -3.93
C PRO A 8 3.51 2.86 -2.73
N TRP A 9 4.00 1.84 -2.04
CA TRP A 9 3.38 1.24 -0.87
C TRP A 9 3.12 2.28 0.24
N PRO A 10 1.98 2.21 0.95
CA PRO A 10 1.67 3.11 2.06
C PRO A 10 2.38 2.66 3.34
N VAL A 11 3.70 2.54 3.28
CA VAL A 11 4.59 2.19 4.40
C VAL A 11 5.77 3.14 4.40
N PHE A 12 6.48 3.24 5.52
CA PHE A 12 7.72 4.02 5.55
C PHE A 12 8.83 3.26 4.82
N THR A 13 9.45 3.92 3.85
CA THR A 13 10.64 3.37 3.19
C THR A 13 11.81 3.41 4.18
N PRO A 14 12.47 2.27 4.45
CA PRO A 14 13.70 2.24 5.23
C PRO A 14 14.77 3.13 4.56
N VAL A 15 15.58 3.83 5.36
CA VAL A 15 16.61 4.74 4.85
C VAL A 15 17.92 3.99 4.56
N ASP A 16 18.12 2.86 5.24
CA ASP A 16 19.31 2.03 5.25
C ASP A 16 19.28 0.88 4.23
N ARG A 17 18.09 0.52 3.71
CA ARG A 17 17.94 -0.57 2.74
C ARG A 17 16.76 -0.37 1.78
N PRO A 18 16.77 -1.02 0.60
CA PRO A 18 15.60 -1.09 -0.28
C PRO A 18 14.42 -1.76 0.41
N LEU A 19 13.21 -1.32 0.06
CA LEU A 19 11.97 -1.88 0.60
C LEU A 19 11.76 -3.34 0.14
N ALA A 20 11.58 -4.25 1.08
CA ALA A 20 11.28 -5.65 0.82
C ALA A 20 9.77 -5.94 0.99
N PRO A 21 9.26 -7.03 0.39
CA PRO A 21 7.88 -7.47 0.60
C PRO A 21 7.48 -7.66 2.07
N SER A 22 8.41 -8.14 2.90
CA SER A 22 8.21 -8.32 4.34
C SER A 22 8.03 -7.00 5.10
N ASP A 23 8.52 -5.88 4.55
CA ASP A 23 8.34 -4.56 5.14
C ASP A 23 6.91 -4.03 4.95
N VAL A 24 6.10 -4.64 4.05
CA VAL A 24 4.67 -4.34 3.89
C VAL A 24 3.84 -5.32 4.73
N ASN A 25 3.66 -4.97 5.99
CA ASN A 25 2.87 -5.73 6.96
C ASN A 25 1.79 -4.85 7.62
N PRO A 26 0.80 -5.42 8.32
CA PRO A 26 -0.29 -4.64 8.91
C PRO A 26 0.16 -3.50 9.83
N GLU A 27 1.21 -3.72 10.63
CA GLU A 27 1.73 -2.72 11.55
C GLU A 27 2.36 -1.54 10.83
N SER A 28 3.19 -1.81 9.81
CA SER A 28 3.84 -0.78 9.00
C SER A 28 2.83 0.08 8.22
N VAL A 29 1.76 -0.53 7.70
CA VAL A 29 0.68 0.16 7.00
C VAL A 29 -0.10 1.00 8.00
N ARG A 30 -0.46 0.45 9.16
CA ARG A 30 -1.14 1.22 10.22
C ARG A 30 -0.29 2.40 10.69
N ALA A 31 0.99 2.20 10.95
CA ALA A 31 1.92 3.23 11.37
C ALA A 31 2.03 4.39 10.36
N PHE A 32 1.90 4.09 9.06
CA PHE A 32 1.86 5.13 8.03
C PHE A 32 0.67 6.07 8.25
N PHE A 33 -0.53 5.54 8.53
CA PHE A 33 -1.76 6.33 8.69
C PHE A 33 -1.95 6.91 10.10
N ASP A 34 -1.41 6.26 11.13
CA ASP A 34 -1.50 6.74 12.51
C ASP A 34 -0.44 7.80 12.85
N ARG A 35 0.43 8.16 11.89
CA ARG A 35 1.48 9.14 12.14
C ARG A 35 0.88 10.47 12.61
N PRO A 36 1.34 11.01 13.76
CA PRO A 36 0.86 12.31 14.25
C PRO A 36 0.99 13.40 13.20
N ALA A 37 2.06 13.40 12.42
CA ALA A 37 2.25 14.37 11.34
C ALA A 37 1.10 14.37 10.29
N LEU A 38 0.52 13.22 9.95
CA LEU A 38 -0.65 13.20 9.08
C LEU A 38 -1.85 13.84 9.77
N ARG A 39 -2.05 13.58 11.07
CA ARG A 39 -3.15 14.16 11.87
C ARG A 39 -2.92 15.64 12.24
N THR A 40 -1.68 16.11 12.27
CA THR A 40 -1.31 17.49 12.58
C THR A 40 -1.42 18.40 11.35
N PHE A 41 -1.05 17.90 10.17
CA PHE A 41 -1.01 18.72 8.95
C PHE A 41 -2.18 18.48 8.00
N LYS A 42 -3.06 17.51 8.29
CA LYS A 42 -4.22 17.21 7.45
C LYS A 42 -5.50 17.20 8.27
N THR A 43 -6.54 17.76 7.68
CA THR A 43 -7.90 17.65 8.19
C THR A 43 -8.39 16.21 8.12
N GLU A 44 -9.35 15.86 8.96
CA GLU A 44 -9.99 14.54 8.95
C GLU A 44 -10.53 14.16 7.56
N ARG A 45 -11.06 15.15 6.81
CA ARG A 45 -11.53 14.97 5.43
C ARG A 45 -10.41 14.63 4.45
N GLU A 46 -9.24 15.22 4.59
CA GLU A 46 -8.07 14.91 3.77
C GLU A 46 -7.51 13.53 4.08
N ILE A 47 -7.51 13.14 5.36
CA ILE A 47 -7.11 11.80 5.79
C ILE A 47 -8.06 10.76 5.18
N ASP A 48 -9.38 10.95 5.31
CA ASP A 48 -10.37 10.05 4.71
C ASP A 48 -10.22 9.99 3.17
N MET A 49 -9.93 11.12 2.50
CA MET A 49 -9.67 11.12 1.06
C MET A 49 -8.40 10.34 0.70
N ILE A 50 -7.32 10.46 1.47
CA ILE A 50 -6.09 9.69 1.27
C ILE A 50 -6.35 8.19 1.51
N MET A 51 -7.13 7.84 2.54
CA MET A 51 -7.51 6.46 2.82
C MET A 51 -8.34 5.88 1.67
N LYS A 52 -9.37 6.59 1.21
CA LYS A 52 -10.20 6.20 0.05
C LYS A 52 -9.39 6.04 -1.22
N ASN A 53 -8.47 6.97 -1.50
CA ASN A 53 -7.59 6.88 -2.66
C ASN A 53 -6.61 5.71 -2.57
N THR A 54 -6.08 5.43 -1.38
CA THR A 54 -5.21 4.28 -1.13
C THR A 54 -5.97 2.97 -1.35
N VAL A 55 -7.12 2.80 -0.70
CA VAL A 55 -7.98 1.62 -0.89
C VAL A 55 -8.33 1.43 -2.35
N ARG A 56 -8.75 2.49 -3.05
CA ARG A 56 -9.06 2.43 -4.48
C ARG A 56 -7.84 2.10 -5.35
N ARG A 57 -6.64 2.58 -4.98
CA ARG A 57 -5.40 2.34 -5.74
C ARG A 57 -4.92 0.89 -5.58
N PHE A 58 -5.03 0.35 -4.38
CA PHE A 58 -4.56 -1.00 -4.05
C PHE A 58 -5.63 -2.08 -4.15
N HIS A 59 -6.91 -1.72 -4.36
CA HIS A 59 -8.03 -2.66 -4.47
C HIS A 59 -7.73 -3.80 -5.46
N PRO A 60 -8.10 -5.05 -5.17
CA PRO A 60 -7.76 -6.18 -6.02
C PRO A 60 -8.34 -6.01 -7.43
N ASP A 61 -9.56 -5.48 -7.53
CA ASP A 61 -10.19 -5.18 -8.83
C ASP A 61 -9.39 -4.14 -9.63
N ARG A 62 -8.81 -3.13 -8.98
CA ARG A 62 -8.00 -2.12 -9.68
C ARG A 62 -6.62 -2.65 -10.06
N PHE A 63 -6.06 -3.55 -9.27
CA PHE A 63 -4.83 -4.27 -9.59
C PHE A 63 -5.04 -5.30 -10.72
N ASN A 64 -6.20 -5.96 -10.77
CA ASN A 64 -6.59 -6.93 -11.80
C ASN A 64 -7.10 -6.27 -13.09
N GLU A 65 -8.07 -5.36 -13.02
CA GLU A 65 -8.71 -4.72 -14.20
C GLU A 65 -7.76 -3.81 -14.94
N LYS A 66 -6.94 -3.01 -14.23
CA LYS A 66 -6.03 -2.11 -14.93
C LYS A 66 -4.83 -2.83 -15.51
N ARG A 67 -4.49 -4.05 -15.10
CA ARG A 67 -3.30 -4.85 -15.51
C ARG A 67 -1.95 -4.12 -15.48
N LEU A 68 -1.86 -2.79 -15.38
CA LEU A 68 -0.68 -2.03 -15.79
C LEU A 68 0.51 -2.24 -14.87
N VAL A 69 0.30 -2.49 -13.58
CA VAL A 69 1.39 -2.75 -12.64
C VAL A 69 1.74 -4.26 -12.65
N ILE A 70 0.78 -5.13 -12.34
CA ILE A 70 0.98 -6.60 -12.30
C ILE A 70 1.43 -7.18 -13.65
N SER A 71 0.79 -6.81 -14.76
CA SER A 71 1.14 -7.37 -16.07
C SER A 71 2.48 -6.85 -16.59
N SER A 72 2.94 -5.70 -16.08
CA SER A 72 4.25 -5.15 -16.41
C SER A 72 5.39 -5.75 -15.57
N ILE A 73 5.05 -6.45 -14.47
CA ILE A 73 5.98 -7.28 -13.70
C ILE A 73 6.09 -8.62 -14.42
N ARG A 74 7.28 -8.89 -14.98
CA ARG A 74 7.54 -10.12 -15.75
C ARG A 74 7.82 -11.33 -14.86
N ASP A 75 8.35 -11.10 -13.67
CA ASP A 75 8.69 -12.14 -12.71
C ASP A 75 7.44 -12.60 -11.93
N ALA A 76 7.18 -13.90 -11.94
CA ALA A 76 6.02 -14.49 -11.26
C ALA A 76 6.14 -14.41 -9.72
N THR A 77 7.35 -14.50 -9.18
CA THR A 77 7.65 -14.37 -7.75
C THR A 77 7.41 -12.94 -7.28
N GLU A 78 7.93 -11.95 -8.02
CA GLU A 78 7.64 -10.55 -7.72
C GLU A 78 6.15 -10.24 -7.82
N ARG A 79 5.48 -10.82 -8.82
CA ARG A 79 4.03 -10.65 -8.98
C ARG A 79 3.26 -11.17 -7.77
N ALA A 80 3.63 -12.35 -7.26
CA ALA A 80 3.03 -12.91 -6.05
C ALA A 80 3.29 -12.02 -4.83
N ALA A 81 4.51 -11.50 -4.67
CA ALA A 81 4.86 -10.59 -3.58
C ALA A 81 4.05 -9.28 -3.63
N VAL A 82 3.88 -8.69 -4.82
CA VAL A 82 3.05 -7.49 -5.00
C VAL A 82 1.59 -7.76 -4.68
N LEU A 83 1.04 -8.91 -5.10
CA LEU A 83 -0.33 -9.29 -4.77
C LEU A 83 -0.53 -9.48 -3.27
N GLN A 84 0.41 -10.14 -2.60
CA GLN A 84 0.36 -10.36 -1.16
C GLN A 84 0.44 -9.03 -0.39
N ALA A 85 1.36 -8.15 -0.75
CA ALA A 85 1.50 -6.83 -0.14
C ALA A 85 0.25 -5.96 -0.36
N ALA A 86 -0.35 -5.99 -1.55
CA ALA A 86 -1.59 -5.28 -1.85
C ALA A 86 -2.76 -5.79 -0.97
N ASP A 87 -2.90 -7.10 -0.82
CA ASP A 87 -3.92 -7.71 0.03
C ASP A 87 -3.77 -7.29 1.51
N ILE A 88 -2.53 -7.29 2.02
CA ILE A 88 -2.22 -6.80 3.37
C ILE A 88 -2.66 -5.34 3.54
N VAL A 89 -2.33 -4.47 2.58
CA VAL A 89 -2.71 -3.06 2.62
C VAL A 89 -4.22 -2.92 2.67
N ILE A 90 -4.98 -3.60 1.80
CA ILE A 90 -6.44 -3.49 1.77
C ILE A 90 -7.07 -3.98 3.07
N LYS A 91 -6.66 -5.17 3.55
CA LYS A 91 -7.20 -5.75 4.78
C LYS A 91 -6.96 -4.84 5.98
N THR A 92 -5.74 -4.32 6.09
CA THR A 92 -5.37 -3.38 7.16
C THR A 92 -6.19 -2.10 7.07
N MET A 93 -6.31 -1.53 5.88
CA MET A 93 -7.09 -0.29 5.66
C MET A 93 -8.56 -0.46 5.98
N ASN A 94 -9.16 -1.59 5.61
CA ASN A 94 -10.55 -1.88 5.96
C ASN A 94 -10.72 -2.01 7.48
N ALA A 95 -9.77 -2.67 8.17
CA ALA A 95 -9.80 -2.80 9.63
C ALA A 95 -9.64 -1.44 10.34
N VAL A 96 -8.79 -0.55 9.84
CA VAL A 96 -8.62 0.81 10.40
C VAL A 96 -9.88 1.66 10.21
N ARG A 97 -10.64 1.48 9.11
CA ARG A 97 -11.89 2.22 8.88
C ARG A 97 -13.05 1.76 9.76
N THR A 98 -13.01 0.53 10.27
CA THR A 98 -14.05 -0.05 11.13
C THR A 98 -13.73 0.06 12.62
N SER A 99 -12.52 0.51 12.98
CA SER A 99 -12.07 0.74 14.36
C SER A 99 -12.38 2.16 14.81
#